data_AF-A0A7V8K849-F1
#
_entry.id   AF-A0A7V8K849-F1
#
_cell.length_a   1.000
_cell.length_b   1.000
_cell.length_c   1.000
_cell.angle_alpha   90.00
_cell.angle_beta   90.00
_cell.angle_gamma   90.00
#
_symmetry.space_group_name_H-M   'P 1'
#
loop_
_entity.id
_entity.type
_entity.pdbx_description
1 polymer ?
#
loop_
_entity_poly.entity_id
_entity_poly.type
_entity_poly.pdbx_seq_one_letter_code
_entity_poly.pdbx_strand_id
1 'polypeptide(L)'
;MRMRFRTCYLYVLPLAYEDILKLGISHDPLARAQAFSRRYYEFFDLSRSLLVEFDSRREAQARETELHRKLRDWNAVQPITVPGVAEGKTEWYRGAYAALLADISDDAASGYTVHAPALGWW
;
A
#
# COMPACT_ATOMS: atom_id res chain seq x y z
N MET A 1 23.38 19.79 10.21
CA MET A 1 23.10 18.67 9.30
C MET A 1 21.98 17.83 9.92
N ARG A 2 20.76 17.89 9.39
CA ARG A 2 19.62 17.11 9.92
C ARG A 2 19.80 15.67 9.42
N MET A 3 19.97 14.70 10.30
CA MET A 3 19.95 13.29 9.90
C MET A 3 18.61 13.03 9.23
N ARG A 4 18.60 12.75 7.91
CA ARG A 4 17.41 12.27 7.23
C ARG A 4 17.15 10.86 7.75
N PHE A 5 16.16 10.70 8.63
CA PHE A 5 15.56 9.39 8.83
C PHE A 5 15.07 8.89 7.47
N ARG A 6 15.29 7.61 7.18
CA ARG A 6 14.91 7.05 5.89
C ARG A 6 13.38 6.99 5.86
N THR A 7 12.75 7.82 5.03
CA THR A 7 11.28 7.86 4.87
C THR A 7 10.75 6.45 4.68
N CYS A 8 9.69 6.10 5.41
CA CYS A 8 8.95 4.87 5.22
C CYS A 8 7.58 5.22 4.64
N TYR A 9 7.11 4.38 3.73
CA TYR A 9 5.87 4.59 3.02
C TYR A 9 4.88 3.50 3.41
N LEU A 10 3.63 3.87 3.65
CA LEU A 10 2.51 2.96 3.47
C LEU A 10 2.11 2.99 2.00
N TYR A 11 2.00 1.83 1.39
CA TYR A 11 1.61 1.68 -0.01
C TYR A 11 0.33 0.88 -0.14
N VAL A 12 -0.47 1.29 -1.13
CA VAL A 12 -1.68 0.59 -1.53
C VAL A 12 -1.63 0.37 -3.03
N LEU A 13 -1.73 -0.90 -3.42
CA LEU A 13 -1.62 -1.37 -4.79
C LEU A 13 -2.86 -2.22 -5.13
N PRO A 14 -3.93 -1.59 -5.68
CA PRO A 14 -5.05 -2.32 -6.23
C PRO A 14 -4.62 -3.17 -7.43
N LEU A 15 -5.16 -4.37 -7.57
CA LEU A 15 -4.98 -5.17 -8.77
C LEU A 15 -5.72 -4.54 -9.95
N ALA A 16 -5.17 -4.74 -11.14
CA ALA A 16 -5.90 -4.45 -12.37
C ALA A 16 -7.06 -5.45 -12.53
N TYR A 17 -8.22 -4.95 -12.96
CA TYR A 17 -9.43 -5.74 -13.29
C TYR A 17 -10.06 -6.55 -12.15
N GLU A 18 -9.51 -6.49 -10.94
CA GLU A 18 -10.06 -7.14 -9.75
C GLU A 18 -10.35 -6.10 -8.67
N ASP A 19 -11.34 -6.40 -7.83
CA ASP A 19 -11.64 -5.61 -6.65
C ASP A 19 -10.80 -6.06 -5.44
N ILE A 20 -9.51 -6.33 -5.66
CA ILE A 20 -8.55 -6.72 -4.62
C ILE A 20 -7.44 -5.67 -4.57
N LEU A 21 -6.95 -5.35 -3.37
CA LEU A 21 -5.76 -4.53 -3.17
C LEU A 21 -4.76 -5.20 -2.24
N LYS A 22 -3.48 -4.86 -2.45
CA LYS A 22 -2.41 -5.07 -1.47
C LYS A 22 -2.22 -3.81 -0.66
N LEU A 23 -2.11 -3.95 0.65
CA LEU A 23 -1.61 -2.92 1.56
C LEU A 23 -0.29 -3.40 2.19
N GLY A 24 0.64 -2.49 2.40
CA GLY A 24 1.86 -2.78 3.15
C GLY A 24 2.73 -1.54 3.41
N ILE A 25 3.86 -1.72 4.08
CA ILE A 25 4.86 -0.65 4.29
C ILE A 25 6.24 -1.00 3.73
N SER A 26 6.99 0.00 3.26
CA SER A 26 8.35 -0.17 2.75
C SER A 26 9.16 1.13 2.80
N HIS A 27 10.48 1.05 2.73
CA HIS A 27 11.32 2.20 2.38
C HIS A 27 11.48 2.36 0.87
N ASP A 28 11.12 1.34 0.10
CA ASP A 28 11.19 1.27 -1.36
C ASP A 28 9.93 0.55 -1.88
N PRO A 29 8.82 1.29 -2.12
CA PRO A 29 7.58 0.71 -2.63
C PRO A 29 7.73 0.09 -4.03
N LEU A 30 8.56 0.69 -4.89
CA LEU A 30 8.78 0.20 -6.25
C LEU A 30 9.40 -1.19 -6.24
N ALA A 31 10.42 -1.41 -5.42
CA ALA A 31 11.02 -2.75 -5.26
C ALA A 31 9.98 -3.77 -4.75
N ARG A 32 9.01 -3.35 -3.92
CA ARG A 32 7.92 -4.25 -3.47
C ARG A 32 6.94 -4.56 -4.59
N ALA A 33 6.53 -3.58 -5.39
CA ALA A 33 5.66 -3.80 -6.54
C ALA A 33 6.31 -4.79 -7.53
N GLN A 34 7.60 -4.61 -7.82
CA GLN A 34 8.39 -5.49 -8.68
C GLN A 34 8.54 -6.92 -8.12
N ALA A 35 8.57 -7.07 -6.79
CA ALA A 35 8.61 -8.38 -6.15
C ALA A 35 7.29 -9.17 -6.30
N PHE A 36 6.15 -8.49 -6.40
CA PHE A 36 4.86 -9.14 -6.68
C PHE A 36 4.71 -9.53 -8.16
N SER A 37 5.23 -8.72 -9.09
CA SER A 37 5.25 -9.04 -10.52
C SER A 37 6.32 -8.23 -11.25
N ARG A 38 7.08 -8.88 -12.15
CA ARG A 38 8.03 -8.17 -13.04
C ARG A 38 7.32 -7.17 -13.96
N ARG A 39 6.04 -7.42 -14.27
CA ARG A 39 5.17 -6.50 -15.01
C ARG A 39 4.16 -5.85 -14.07
N TYR A 40 4.65 -5.30 -12.97
CA TYR A 40 3.82 -4.66 -11.94
C TYR A 40 2.86 -3.61 -12.53
N TYR A 41 3.25 -2.90 -13.59
CA TYR A 41 2.44 -1.89 -14.30
C TYR A 41 1.23 -2.45 -15.05
N GLU A 42 1.26 -3.73 -15.45
CA GLU A 42 0.09 -4.44 -16.00
C GLU A 42 -0.71 -5.15 -14.89
N PHE A 43 -0.03 -5.51 -13.80
CA PHE A 43 -0.59 -6.30 -12.71
C PHE A 43 -1.43 -5.46 -11.74
N PHE A 44 -0.97 -4.25 -11.44
CA PHE A 44 -1.65 -3.31 -10.56
C PHE A 44 -2.33 -2.20 -11.34
N ASP A 45 -3.46 -1.74 -10.83
CA ASP A 45 -4.10 -0.50 -11.28
C ASP A 45 -3.40 0.70 -10.64
N LEU A 46 -2.30 1.12 -11.27
CA LEU A 46 -1.48 2.23 -10.77
C LEU A 46 -2.23 3.57 -10.76
N SER A 47 -3.31 3.72 -11.54
CA SER A 47 -4.16 4.91 -11.52
C SER A 47 -4.97 5.04 -10.22
N ARG A 48 -5.10 3.94 -9.46
CA ARG A 48 -5.70 3.89 -8.12
C ARG A 48 -4.68 3.59 -7.02
N SER A 49 -3.39 3.64 -7.32
CA SER A 49 -2.35 3.44 -6.31
C SER A 49 -2.27 4.61 -5.34
N LEU A 50 -1.88 4.32 -4.09
CA LEU A 50 -1.73 5.34 -3.03
C LEU A 50 -0.40 5.15 -2.30
N LEU A 51 0.22 6.25 -1.87
CA LEU A 51 1.35 6.26 -0.94
C LEU A 51 1.13 7.28 0.18
N VAL A 52 1.52 6.95 1.41
CA VAL A 52 1.59 7.88 2.54
C VAL A 52 2.99 7.88 3.11
N GLU A 53 3.61 9.06 3.28
CA GLU A 53 4.96 9.21 3.81
C GLU A 53 4.97 9.30 5.34
N PHE A 54 5.95 8.64 5.95
CA PHE A 54 6.23 8.69 7.38
C PHE A 54 7.73 8.92 7.63
N ASP A 55 8.03 9.68 8.68
CA ASP A 55 9.40 9.97 9.09
C ASP A 55 10.10 8.74 9.70
N SER A 56 9.34 7.71 10.08
CA SER A 56 9.90 6.47 10.60
C SER A 56 9.10 5.23 10.21
N ARG A 57 9.79 4.09 10.18
CA ARG A 57 9.14 2.77 10.02
C ARG A 57 8.14 2.49 11.14
N ARG A 58 8.39 2.97 12.36
CA ARG A 58 7.53 2.73 13.52
C ARG A 58 6.15 3.38 13.34
N GLU A 59 6.12 4.62 12.83
CA GLU A 59 4.86 5.32 12.55
C GLU A 59 4.09 4.64 11.42
N ALA A 60 4.77 4.31 10.31
CA ALA A 60 4.17 3.56 9.21
C ALA A 60 3.57 2.23 9.70
N GLN A 61 4.30 1.48 10.54
CA GLN A 61 3.83 0.21 11.12
C GLN A 61 2.63 0.38 12.06
N ALA A 62 2.59 1.47 12.83
CA ALA A 62 1.45 1.77 13.68
C ALA A 62 0.19 2.02 12.84
N ARG A 63 0.30 2.83 11.78
CA ARG A 63 -0.81 3.10 10.85
C ARG A 63 -1.24 1.85 10.09
N GLU A 64 -0.29 1.07 9.59
CA GLU A 64 -0.55 -0.21 8.93
C GLU A 64 -1.33 -1.18 9.85
N THR A 65 -0.92 -1.28 11.12
CA THR A 65 -1.58 -2.13 12.13
C THR A 65 -3.01 -1.69 12.40
N GLU A 66 -3.25 -0.39 12.45
CA GLU A 66 -4.59 0.18 12.62
C GLU A 66 -5.49 -0.18 11.42
N LEU A 67 -5.00 0.05 10.20
CA LEU A 67 -5.74 -0.29 8.98
C LEU A 67 -6.00 -1.80 8.88
N HIS A 68 -5.07 -2.67 9.25
CA HIS A 68 -5.31 -4.11 9.31
C HIS A 68 -6.44 -4.51 10.26
N ARG A 69 -6.56 -3.83 11.40
CA ARG A 69 -7.67 -4.08 12.35
C ARG A 69 -8.98 -3.60 11.77
N LYS A 70 -9.00 -2.39 11.18
CA LYS A 70 -10.19 -1.81 10.56
C LYS A 70 -10.68 -2.64 9.38
N LEU A 71 -9.78 -3.10 8.53
CA LEU A 71 -10.09 -3.80 7.28
C LEU A 71 -10.28 -5.32 7.43
N ARG A 72 -10.40 -5.82 8.67
CA ARG A 72 -10.45 -7.26 8.95
C ARG A 72 -11.56 -7.98 8.19
N ASP A 73 -12.73 -7.37 8.08
CA ASP A 73 -13.91 -7.96 7.43
C ASP A 73 -13.77 -8.05 5.91
N TRP A 74 -12.79 -7.34 5.33
CA TRP A 74 -12.48 -7.34 3.90
C TRP A 74 -11.30 -8.24 3.54
N ASN A 75 -10.73 -8.98 4.50
CA ASN A 75 -9.57 -9.84 4.25
C ASN A 75 -9.82 -10.79 3.07
N ALA A 76 -8.83 -10.87 2.18
CA ALA A 76 -8.83 -11.74 1.02
C ALA A 76 -7.59 -12.64 1.03
N VAL A 77 -7.70 -13.77 0.34
CA VAL A 77 -6.55 -14.62 0.04
C VAL A 77 -5.72 -13.94 -1.05
N GLN A 78 -4.39 -14.12 -0.97
CA GLN A 78 -3.48 -13.72 -2.03
C GLN A 78 -3.94 -14.27 -3.41
N PRO A 79 -3.95 -13.46 -4.48
CA PRO A 79 -4.23 -13.93 -5.82
C PRO A 79 -3.23 -15.00 -6.26
N ILE A 80 -3.72 -16.06 -6.94
CA ILE A 80 -2.88 -17.19 -7.40
C ILE A 80 -1.76 -16.77 -8.37
N THR A 81 -1.94 -15.62 -9.03
CA THR A 81 -1.01 -15.00 -9.98
C THR A 81 0.20 -14.36 -9.31
N VAL A 82 0.16 -14.13 -7.98
CA VAL A 82 1.29 -13.61 -7.22
C VAL A 82 2.26 -14.75 -6.92
N PRO A 83 3.57 -14.62 -7.22
CA PRO A 83 4.56 -15.64 -6.90
C PRO A 83 4.58 -15.93 -5.38
N GLY A 84 4.52 -17.20 -4.99
CA GLY A 84 4.53 -17.60 -3.58
C GLY A 84 5.81 -17.24 -2.80
N VAL A 85 6.85 -16.78 -3.50
CA VAL A 85 8.11 -16.24 -2.95
C VAL A 85 8.03 -14.77 -2.55
N ALA A 86 7.00 -14.04 -3.00
CA ALA A 86 6.77 -12.68 -2.56
C ALA A 86 6.31 -12.69 -1.09
N GLU A 87 7.11 -12.11 -0.20
CA GLU A 87 6.69 -11.85 1.18
C GLU A 87 5.42 -10.97 1.19
N GLY A 88 4.54 -11.12 2.17
CA GLY A 88 3.22 -10.47 2.19
C GLY A 88 2.11 -11.35 1.62
N LYS A 89 2.06 -12.62 2.07
CA LYS A 89 0.95 -13.56 1.80
C LYS A 89 -0.36 -13.10 2.44
N THR A 90 -0.25 -12.24 3.45
CA THR A 90 -1.32 -11.62 4.21
C THR A 90 -1.51 -10.17 3.76
N GLU A 91 -2.57 -9.52 4.20
CA GLU A 91 -2.85 -8.10 3.91
C GLU A 91 -3.24 -7.83 2.44
N TRP A 92 -4.03 -8.76 1.91
CA TRP A 92 -4.85 -8.55 0.72
C TRP A 92 -6.28 -8.29 1.15
N TYR A 93 -6.95 -7.34 0.50
CA TYR A 93 -8.30 -6.95 0.88
C TYR A 93 -9.19 -6.85 -0.37
N ARG A 94 -10.40 -7.43 -0.30
CA ARG A 94 -11.39 -7.37 -1.39
C ARG A 94 -12.48 -6.36 -1.06
N GLY A 95 -12.79 -5.44 -1.98
CA GLY A 95 -13.85 -4.42 -1.80
C GLY A 95 -13.55 -3.33 -0.77
N ALA A 96 -12.30 -3.24 -0.30
CA ALA A 96 -11.89 -2.29 0.73
C ALA A 96 -11.49 -0.90 0.17
N TYR A 97 -11.35 -0.75 -1.16
CA TYR A 97 -10.70 0.42 -1.74
C TYR A 97 -11.34 1.75 -1.32
N ALA A 98 -12.67 1.86 -1.40
CA ALA A 98 -13.37 3.09 -1.05
C ALA A 98 -13.22 3.46 0.45
N ALA A 99 -13.31 2.46 1.34
CA ALA A 99 -13.14 2.67 2.78
C ALA A 99 -11.72 3.13 3.10
N LEU A 100 -10.73 2.47 2.52
CA LEU A 100 -9.33 2.80 2.70
C LEU A 100 -8.94 4.15 2.07
N LEU A 101 -9.54 4.53 0.94
CA LEU A 101 -9.31 5.83 0.32
C LEU A 101 -9.82 6.97 1.22
N ALA A 102 -10.96 6.77 1.89
CA ALA A 102 -11.46 7.73 2.88
C ALA A 102 -10.49 7.88 4.06
N ASP A 103 -10.01 6.76 4.63
CA ASP A 103 -9.02 6.79 5.72
C ASP A 103 -7.72 7.50 5.34
N ILE A 104 -7.20 7.24 4.13
CA ILE A 104 -5.97 7.88 3.64
C ILE A 104 -6.19 9.36 3.34
N SER A 105 -7.40 9.76 2.96
CA SER A 105 -7.74 11.18 2.80
C SER A 105 -7.71 11.92 4.14
N ASP A 106 -8.09 11.25 5.23
CA ASP A 106 -7.98 11.82 6.60
C ASP A 106 -6.51 11.95 7.04
N ASP A 107 -5.60 11.10 6.55
CA ASP A 107 -4.16 11.24 6.79
C ASP A 107 -3.63 12.54 6.18
N ALA A 108 -4.06 12.89 4.96
CA ALA A 108 -3.70 14.16 4.33
C ALA A 108 -4.23 15.36 5.14
N ALA A 109 -5.47 15.28 5.62
CA ALA A 109 -6.05 16.31 6.49
C ALA A 109 -5.31 16.45 7.83
N SER A 110 -4.67 15.38 8.30
CA SER A 110 -3.85 15.33 9.51
C SER A 110 -2.40 15.80 9.28
N GLY A 111 -2.04 16.19 8.05
CA GLY A 111 -0.74 16.77 7.71
C GLY A 111 0.29 15.78 7.16
N TYR A 112 -0.08 14.52 6.91
CA TYR A 112 0.81 13.58 6.22
C TYR A 112 0.90 13.88 4.72
N THR A 113 2.06 13.63 4.12
CA THR A 113 2.20 13.67 2.66
C THR A 113 1.55 12.43 2.06
N VAL A 114 0.50 12.64 1.27
CA VAL A 114 -0.26 11.58 0.58
C VAL A 114 -0.17 11.77 -0.93
N HIS A 115 0.14 10.68 -1.64
CA HIS A 115 0.15 10.61 -3.10
C HIS A 115 -1.05 9.77 -3.55
N ALA A 116 -2.09 10.42 -4.07
CA ALA A 116 -3.35 9.79 -4.47
C ALA A 116 -3.93 10.47 -5.73
N PRO A 117 -3.72 9.91 -6.93
CA PRO A 117 -2.99 8.68 -7.22
C PRO A 117 -1.47 8.84 -7.11
N ALA A 118 -0.77 7.76 -6.78
CA ALA A 118 0.69 7.70 -6.72
C ALA A 118 1.35 7.36 -8.07
N LEU A 119 0.68 7.59 -9.21
CA LEU A 119 1.14 7.12 -10.54
C LEU A 119 2.58 7.53 -10.87
N GLY A 120 3.01 8.74 -10.48
CA GLY A 120 4.37 9.24 -10.73
C GLY A 120 5.49 8.58 -9.91
N TRP A 121 5.16 7.65 -9.00
CA TRP A 121 6.13 6.95 -8.15
C TRP A 121 6.55 5.57 -8.66
N TRP A 122 5.84 5.04 -9.65
CA TRP A 122 5.97 3.67 -10.15
C TRP A 122 6.63 3.64 -11.52
#